data_AF-A0A6I4Q3A9-F1
#
_entry.id   AF-A0A6I4Q3A9-F1
#
_cell.length_a   1.000
_cell.length_b   1.000
_cell.length_c   1.000
_cell.angle_alpha   90.00
_cell.angle_beta   90.00
_cell.angle_gamma   90.00
#
_symmetry.space_group_name_H-M   'P 1'
#
loop_
_entity.id
_entity.type
_entity.pdbx_description
1 polymer ?
#
loop_
_entity_poly.entity_id
_entity_poly.type
_entity_poly.pdbx_seq_one_letter_code
_entity_poly.pdbx_strand_id
1 'polypeptide(L)'
;MTYYINPYGGPGICYARPNLFFGGTGRRVRVDDPRDTGDIFDDFKYAGPSNIWSSKGFLTQSNDSASYDRNFPTTGADGLYFDLLIDGGDASQLTWSPVTRGGITATVTSVTANDYWIPSADRGKVVARVKLSGPRASSSRLNSNNPSPLDVPNLPQKFELVGRDSSGNEVRYGFVLKQWFVTRNRGDMRFNHISWCRSLGYRVPQVSDLTNAKCGVEDVNFPCISGIHGATPSSSGNYYQRHIGAGFFTEWGYMRGYADAGFVYSSYWTSDAAAYGFFVLSTGLVDYFSDERRGGFCVAP
;
A
#
# COMPACT_ATOMS: atom_id res chain seq x y z
N MET A 1 24.23 -18.20 -11.17
CA MET A 1 23.36 -17.02 -11.39
C MET A 1 24.09 -16.08 -12.32
N THR A 2 23.56 -15.90 -13.52
CA THR A 2 24.13 -14.98 -14.52
C THR A 2 23.46 -13.63 -14.30
N TYR A 3 24.15 -12.68 -13.66
CA TYR A 3 23.65 -11.31 -13.54
C TYR A 3 23.89 -10.61 -14.88
N TYR A 4 22.82 -10.37 -15.64
CA TYR A 4 22.86 -9.46 -16.77
C TYR A 4 22.88 -8.03 -16.22
N ILE A 5 24.07 -7.48 -16.01
CA ILE A 5 24.24 -6.03 -15.99
C ILE A 5 24.11 -5.60 -17.45
N ASN A 6 23.01 -4.93 -17.81
CA ASN A 6 22.88 -4.33 -19.12
C ASN A 6 23.93 -3.22 -19.24
N PRO A 7 25.01 -3.38 -20.03
CA PRO A 7 26.13 -2.45 -20.06
C PRO A 7 25.85 -1.22 -20.95
N TYR A 8 24.59 -1.00 -21.34
CA TYR A 8 24.15 0.12 -22.21
C TYR A 8 23.02 0.98 -21.62
N GLY A 9 22.65 0.79 -20.35
CA GLY A 9 21.45 1.42 -19.77
C GLY A 9 21.70 2.86 -19.35
N GLY A 10 21.07 3.83 -20.02
CA GLY A 10 20.89 5.18 -19.47
C GLY A 10 20.12 5.17 -18.13
N PRO A 11 19.75 6.34 -17.60
CA PRO A 11 19.09 6.43 -16.29
C PRO A 11 17.86 5.52 -16.21
N GLY A 12 17.75 4.76 -15.13
CA GLY A 12 16.74 3.71 -14.96
C GLY A 12 16.12 3.74 -13.58
N ILE A 13 14.84 3.36 -13.50
CA ILE A 13 14.12 3.31 -12.22
C ILE A 13 14.26 1.90 -11.67
N CYS A 14 15.12 1.74 -10.66
CA CYS A 14 15.42 0.43 -10.08
C CYS A 14 14.45 0.03 -8.98
N TYR A 15 13.94 1.02 -8.23
CA TYR A 15 13.07 0.77 -7.09
C TYR A 15 11.90 1.76 -7.03
N ALA A 16 10.74 1.26 -6.61
CA ALA A 16 9.65 2.06 -6.11
C ALA A 16 9.57 1.89 -4.59
N ARG A 17 9.70 3.00 -3.86
CA ARG A 17 9.87 3.04 -2.41
C ARG A 17 8.63 3.61 -1.72
N PRO A 18 7.71 2.76 -1.24
CA PRO A 18 6.66 3.18 -0.31
C PRO A 18 7.24 3.34 1.11
N ASN A 19 6.37 3.38 2.13
CA ASN A 19 6.79 3.28 3.52
C ASN A 19 7.55 1.98 3.75
N LEU A 20 8.78 2.08 4.28
CA LEU A 20 9.68 0.94 4.49
C LEU A 20 9.47 0.20 5.81
N PHE A 21 8.71 0.76 6.76
CA PHE A 21 8.45 0.11 8.04
C PHE A 21 7.65 -1.17 7.91
N PHE A 22 7.97 -2.16 8.73
CA PHE A 22 7.49 -3.54 8.56
C PHE A 22 7.89 -4.06 7.17
N GLY A 23 9.13 -3.78 6.78
CA GLY A 23 9.77 -4.25 5.55
C GLY A 23 11.01 -5.10 5.83
N GLY A 24 11.21 -5.51 7.09
CA GLY A 24 12.42 -6.18 7.55
C GLY A 24 13.60 -5.23 7.70
N THR A 25 13.37 -4.01 8.19
CA THR A 25 14.45 -3.01 8.36
C THR A 25 15.34 -3.28 9.57
N GLY A 26 14.93 -4.15 10.50
CA GLY A 26 15.64 -4.42 11.76
C GLY A 26 15.59 -3.25 12.74
N ARG A 27 14.67 -2.29 12.56
CA ARG A 27 14.54 -1.10 13.39
C ARG A 27 13.39 -1.21 14.37
N ARG A 28 13.46 -0.47 15.47
CA ARG A 28 12.28 -0.21 16.31
C ARG A 28 11.40 0.82 15.63
N VAL A 29 10.14 0.48 15.47
CA VAL A 29 9.09 1.32 14.91
C VAL A 29 8.14 1.67 16.03
N ARG A 30 8.04 2.97 16.32
CA ARG A 30 7.04 3.47 17.27
C ARG A 30 5.66 3.37 16.62
N VAL A 31 4.79 2.54 17.20
CA VAL A 31 3.39 2.44 16.78
C VAL A 31 2.54 3.21 17.77
N ASP A 32 2.06 4.38 17.34
CA ASP A 32 1.25 5.26 18.19
C ASP A 32 -0.24 4.88 18.14
N ASP A 33 -0.64 3.63 18.45
CA ASP A 33 -2.07 3.25 18.53
C ASP A 33 -2.73 3.81 19.81
N PRO A 34 -3.93 4.42 19.74
CA PRO A 34 -4.67 4.85 20.92
C PRO A 34 -4.94 3.72 21.92
N ARG A 35 -4.87 2.46 21.49
CA ARG A 35 -5.11 1.27 22.31
C ARG A 35 -3.83 0.46 22.61
N ASP A 36 -2.72 0.76 21.97
CA ASP A 36 -1.45 0.06 22.16
C ASP A 36 -0.28 0.98 21.80
N THR A 37 0.42 1.47 22.83
CA THR A 37 1.59 2.33 22.68
C THR A 37 2.85 1.52 22.98
N GLY A 38 3.67 1.31 21.96
CA GLY A 38 4.90 0.53 22.10
C GLY A 38 5.81 0.60 20.88
N ASP A 39 7.09 0.31 21.12
CA ASP A 39 8.05 0.07 20.06
C ASP A 39 7.89 -1.37 19.56
N ILE A 40 7.51 -1.53 18.29
CA ILE A 40 7.49 -2.85 17.62
C ILE A 40 8.78 -3.01 16.84
N PHE A 41 9.39 -4.18 16.93
CA PHE A 41 10.57 -4.50 16.14
C PHE A 41 10.16 -4.87 14.70
N ASP A 42 10.69 -4.14 13.71
CA ASP A 42 10.54 -4.43 12.28
C ASP A 42 11.44 -5.62 11.89
N ASP A 43 10.96 -6.81 12.24
CA ASP A 43 11.64 -8.08 12.05
C ASP A 43 11.77 -8.47 10.57
N PHE A 44 12.86 -9.15 10.22
CA PHE A 44 13.12 -9.64 8.86
C PHE A 44 12.00 -10.51 8.28
N LYS A 45 11.15 -11.11 9.12
CA LYS A 45 9.97 -11.87 8.69
C LYS A 45 8.99 -11.08 7.81
N TYR A 46 8.95 -9.75 7.92
CA TYR A 46 8.10 -8.90 7.08
C TYR A 46 8.69 -8.66 5.67
N ALA A 47 9.98 -8.91 5.46
CA ALA A 47 10.61 -8.71 4.17
C ALA A 47 10.02 -9.67 3.12
N GLY A 48 9.83 -9.15 1.91
CA GLY A 48 9.47 -9.93 0.74
C GLY A 48 10.65 -10.74 0.20
N PRO A 49 10.41 -11.63 -0.78
CA PRO A 49 11.49 -12.34 -1.44
C PRO A 49 12.41 -11.34 -2.17
N SER A 50 13.71 -11.64 -2.25
CA SER A 50 14.75 -10.70 -2.69
C SER A 50 14.64 -10.26 -4.15
N ASN A 51 13.86 -10.97 -4.97
CA ASN A 51 13.54 -10.58 -6.34
C ASN A 51 12.37 -9.58 -6.44
N ILE A 52 11.64 -9.35 -5.36
CA ILE A 52 10.50 -8.43 -5.28
C ILE A 52 10.79 -7.26 -4.35
N TRP A 53 11.42 -7.51 -3.20
CA TRP A 53 11.63 -6.52 -2.15
C TRP A 53 13.10 -6.40 -1.75
N SER A 54 13.48 -5.17 -1.37
CA SER A 54 14.79 -4.85 -0.78
C SER A 54 14.63 -3.80 0.32
N SER A 55 15.72 -3.50 1.03
CA SER A 55 15.76 -2.38 1.98
C SER A 55 15.52 -1.00 1.35
N LYS A 56 15.54 -0.90 0.02
CA LYS A 56 15.22 0.31 -0.75
C LYS A 56 13.76 0.39 -1.21
N GLY A 57 12.98 -0.69 -1.10
CA GLY A 57 11.60 -0.78 -1.60
C GLY A 57 11.41 -1.93 -2.59
N PHE A 58 10.33 -1.86 -3.37
CA PHE A 58 10.00 -2.82 -4.42
C PHE A 58 10.95 -2.67 -5.60
N LEU A 59 11.47 -3.79 -6.11
CA LEU A 59 12.23 -3.82 -7.36
C LEU A 59 11.26 -3.60 -8.53
N THR A 60 11.66 -2.77 -9.48
CA THR A 60 10.98 -2.67 -10.77
C THR A 60 11.04 -4.03 -11.46
N GLN A 61 9.89 -4.66 -11.70
CA GLN A 61 9.80 -5.99 -12.30
C GLN A 61 9.85 -5.94 -13.83
N SER A 62 9.41 -4.84 -14.43
CA SER A 62 9.37 -4.66 -15.88
C SER A 62 9.39 -3.20 -16.30
N ASN A 63 10.15 -2.87 -17.34
CA ASN A 63 10.04 -1.60 -18.06
C ASN A 63 9.19 -1.73 -19.34
N ASP A 64 8.80 -2.95 -19.71
CA ASP A 64 7.88 -3.18 -20.83
C ASP A 64 6.45 -2.83 -20.41
N SER A 65 5.83 -1.94 -21.19
CA SER A 65 4.46 -1.48 -21.00
C SER A 65 3.39 -2.58 -21.05
N ALA A 66 3.70 -3.73 -21.66
CA ALA A 66 2.84 -4.91 -21.68
C ALA A 66 2.86 -5.69 -20.35
N SER A 67 3.79 -5.37 -19.46
CA SER A 67 4.10 -6.12 -18.23
C SER A 67 4.12 -5.24 -16.97
N TYR A 68 3.54 -4.04 -17.05
CA TYR A 68 3.42 -3.11 -15.92
C TYR A 68 2.51 -3.62 -14.79
N ASP A 69 1.67 -4.62 -15.06
CA ASP A 69 0.84 -5.28 -14.05
C ASP A 69 1.65 -6.08 -13.01
N ARG A 70 2.95 -6.29 -13.26
CA ARG A 70 3.92 -6.88 -12.33
C ARG A 70 4.57 -5.85 -11.40
N ASN A 71 4.48 -4.56 -11.69
CA ASN A 71 5.11 -3.52 -10.89
C ASN A 71 4.20 -3.05 -9.75
N PHE A 72 4.81 -2.61 -8.65
CA PHE A 72 4.12 -1.88 -7.61
C PHE A 72 3.71 -0.47 -8.10
N PRO A 73 2.56 0.09 -7.68
CA PRO A 73 1.50 -0.55 -6.90
C PRO A 73 0.41 -1.20 -7.77
N THR A 74 -0.25 -2.22 -7.21
CA THR A 74 -1.52 -2.75 -7.71
C THR A 74 -2.74 -2.28 -6.91
N THR A 75 -2.54 -1.73 -5.72
CA THR A 75 -3.61 -1.12 -4.92
C THR A 75 -3.35 0.37 -4.68
N GLY A 76 -4.38 1.18 -4.46
CA GLY A 76 -4.19 2.61 -4.20
C GLY A 76 -5.22 3.21 -3.27
N ALA A 77 -4.94 4.40 -2.77
CA ALA A 77 -5.87 5.24 -2.02
C ALA A 77 -5.44 6.71 -2.17
N ASP A 78 -6.37 7.63 -1.91
CA ASP A 78 -6.08 9.06 -2.01
C ASP A 78 -5.01 9.49 -1.00
N GLY A 79 -4.03 10.24 -1.47
CA GLY A 79 -2.93 10.77 -0.66
C GLY A 79 -1.77 9.81 -0.45
N LEU A 80 -1.87 8.55 -0.91
CA LEU A 80 -0.73 7.64 -0.90
C LEU A 80 0.35 8.07 -1.88
N TYR A 81 1.60 7.80 -1.53
CA TYR A 81 2.73 8.13 -2.35
C TYR A 81 3.90 7.18 -2.17
N PHE A 82 4.79 7.18 -3.16
CA PHE A 82 6.03 6.42 -3.15
C PHE A 82 7.11 7.16 -3.94
N ASP A 83 8.37 6.89 -3.63
CA ASP A 83 9.51 7.51 -4.31
C ASP A 83 10.07 6.57 -5.38
N LEU A 84 10.33 7.08 -6.57
CA LEU A 84 11.09 6.39 -7.61
C LEU A 84 12.58 6.62 -7.37
N LEU A 85 13.34 5.56 -7.21
CA LEU A 85 14.80 5.63 -7.08
C LEU A 85 15.43 5.41 -8.44
N ILE A 86 15.97 6.50 -8.97
CA ILE A 86 16.60 6.57 -10.29
C ILE A 86 18.10 6.31 -10.11
N ASP A 87 18.62 5.31 -10.81
CA ASP A 87 20.05 5.07 -10.91
C ASP A 87 20.61 5.75 -12.15
N GLY A 88 21.85 6.23 -12.06
CA GLY A 88 22.53 6.88 -13.19
C GLY A 88 21.97 8.24 -13.64
N GLY A 89 21.18 8.94 -12.82
CA GLY A 89 20.64 10.27 -13.16
C GLY A 89 20.15 11.06 -11.94
N ASP A 90 19.95 12.37 -12.12
CA ASP A 90 19.40 13.27 -11.09
C ASP A 90 17.90 13.47 -11.30
N ALA A 91 17.09 13.03 -10.33
CA ALA A 91 15.65 13.19 -10.35
C ALA A 91 15.20 14.66 -10.43
N SER A 92 16.05 15.61 -9.99
CA SER A 92 15.76 17.05 -10.05
C SER A 92 15.72 17.60 -11.48
N GLN A 93 16.37 16.90 -12.43
CA GLN A 93 16.47 17.33 -13.83
C GLN A 93 15.31 16.83 -14.69
N LEU A 94 14.45 15.96 -14.14
CA LEU A 94 13.35 15.35 -14.87
C LEU A 94 12.05 16.14 -14.69
N THR A 95 11.41 16.45 -15.81
CA THR A 95 10.06 17.02 -15.85
C THR A 95 9.04 15.93 -16.14
N TRP A 96 7.93 15.94 -15.42
CA TRP A 96 6.89 14.93 -15.48
C TRP A 96 5.54 15.56 -15.77
N SER A 97 4.70 14.88 -16.54
CA SER A 97 3.30 15.24 -16.72
C SER A 97 2.42 14.35 -15.84
N PRO A 98 1.37 14.90 -15.17
CA PRO A 98 0.43 14.09 -14.43
C PRO A 98 -0.35 13.17 -15.38
N VAL A 99 -0.72 11.99 -14.89
CA VAL A 99 -1.46 10.99 -15.65
C VAL A 99 -2.78 10.70 -14.95
N THR A 100 -3.90 10.99 -15.62
CA THR A 100 -5.24 10.71 -15.12
C THR A 100 -5.88 9.54 -15.88
N ARG A 101 -6.38 8.55 -15.15
CA ARG A 101 -7.08 7.36 -15.66
C ARG A 101 -8.15 6.92 -14.66
N GLY A 102 -9.35 6.61 -15.15
CA GLY A 102 -10.42 6.04 -14.33
C GLY A 102 -10.81 6.85 -13.09
N GLY A 103 -10.65 8.18 -13.10
CA GLY A 103 -10.93 9.04 -11.93
C GLY A 103 -9.79 9.16 -10.91
N ILE A 104 -8.62 8.57 -11.20
CA ILE A 104 -7.41 8.66 -10.37
C ILE A 104 -6.33 9.42 -11.16
N THR A 105 -5.59 10.29 -10.47
CA THR A 105 -4.47 11.05 -11.01
C THR A 105 -3.19 10.66 -10.28
N ALA A 106 -2.17 10.26 -11.04
CA ALA A 106 -0.80 10.11 -10.55
C ALA A 106 0.01 11.37 -10.91
N THR A 107 0.51 12.06 -9.90
CA THR A 107 1.36 13.26 -10.05
C THR A 107 2.76 12.94 -9.57
N VAL A 108 3.78 13.31 -10.36
CA VAL A 108 5.18 13.14 -9.98
C VAL A 108 5.79 14.49 -9.64
N THR A 109 6.40 14.63 -8.46
CA THR A 109 7.10 15.85 -8.04
C THR A 109 8.47 15.52 -7.46
N SER A 110 9.46 16.36 -7.74
CA SER A 110 10.78 16.26 -7.11
C SER A 110 10.71 16.80 -5.69
N VAL A 111 11.01 15.94 -4.71
CA VAL A 111 10.95 16.28 -3.28
C VAL A 111 12.20 15.81 -2.57
N THR A 112 12.55 16.47 -1.46
CA THR A 112 13.60 15.98 -0.56
C THR A 112 13.03 14.87 0.32
N ALA A 113 13.58 13.66 0.22
CA ALA A 113 13.15 12.50 0.98
C ALA A 113 13.51 12.66 2.47
N ASN A 114 12.53 13.04 3.29
CA ASN A 114 12.71 13.31 4.72
C ASN A 114 11.74 12.56 5.63
N ASP A 115 10.89 11.70 5.06
CA ASP A 115 9.94 10.93 5.86
C ASP A 115 10.68 10.06 6.88
N TYR A 116 10.04 9.83 8.03
CA TYR A 116 10.69 9.20 9.17
C TYR A 116 11.10 7.74 8.90
N TRP A 117 10.45 7.07 7.95
CA TRP A 117 10.82 5.72 7.50
C TRP A 117 12.02 5.69 6.54
N ILE A 118 12.47 6.84 6.04
CA ILE A 118 13.62 6.91 5.15
C ILE A 118 14.92 6.67 5.95
N PRO A 119 15.79 5.73 5.51
CA PRO A 119 17.08 5.48 6.13
C PRO A 119 17.96 6.72 6.16
N SER A 120 18.78 6.88 7.21
CA SER A 120 19.68 8.04 7.34
C SER A 120 20.61 8.22 6.12
N ALA A 121 21.02 7.13 5.48
CA ALA A 121 21.86 7.17 4.28
C ALA A 121 21.16 7.77 3.04
N ASP A 122 19.82 7.81 3.03
CA ASP A 122 19.01 8.34 1.93
C ASP A 122 18.24 9.62 2.30
N ARG A 123 18.24 10.00 3.59
CA ARG A 123 17.56 11.20 4.07
C ARG A 123 18.22 12.44 3.51
N GLY A 124 17.42 13.40 3.05
CA GLY A 124 17.90 14.64 2.44
C GLY A 124 18.21 14.54 0.94
N LYS A 125 18.11 13.36 0.33
CA LYS A 125 18.27 13.20 -1.13
C LYS A 125 17.01 13.64 -1.87
N VAL A 126 17.17 14.21 -3.06
CA VAL A 126 16.05 14.53 -3.96
C VAL A 126 15.59 13.26 -4.66
N VAL A 127 14.28 13.03 -4.68
CA VAL A 127 13.64 11.87 -5.32
C VAL A 127 12.41 12.30 -6.09
N ALA A 128 12.04 11.52 -7.11
CA ALA A 128 10.77 11.69 -7.82
C ALA A 128 9.65 10.98 -7.06
N ARG A 129 8.79 11.74 -6.38
CA ARG A 129 7.66 11.22 -5.61
C ARG A 129 6.42 11.15 -6.46
N VAL A 130 5.84 9.95 -6.57
CA VAL A 130 4.54 9.71 -7.19
C VAL A 130 3.47 9.81 -6.10
N LYS A 131 2.52 10.72 -6.24
CA LYS A 131 1.33 10.82 -5.39
C LYS A 131 0.09 10.39 -6.15
N LEU A 132 -0.72 9.53 -5.54
CA LEU A 132 -2.02 9.12 -6.04
C LEU A 132 -3.11 10.01 -5.45
N SER A 133 -3.93 10.59 -6.32
CA SER A 133 -5.09 11.42 -5.94
C SER A 133 -6.34 10.86 -6.59
N GLY A 134 -7.43 10.72 -5.84
CA GLY A 134 -8.65 10.11 -6.35
C GLY A 134 -9.81 10.21 -5.37
N PRO A 135 -10.86 9.39 -5.53
CA PRO A 135 -12.04 9.46 -4.67
C PRO A 135 -11.69 9.23 -3.19
N ARG A 136 -12.10 10.19 -2.35
CA ARG A 136 -11.93 10.17 -0.90
C ARG A 136 -13.21 10.66 -0.21
N ALA A 137 -13.54 10.05 0.93
CA ALA A 137 -14.65 10.50 1.74
C ALA A 137 -14.37 11.87 2.37
N SER A 138 -15.29 12.82 2.19
CA SER A 138 -15.28 14.11 2.87
C SER A 138 -15.61 13.96 4.36
N SER A 139 -15.29 14.96 5.18
CA SER A 139 -15.61 14.99 6.61
C SER A 139 -17.09 14.72 6.91
N SER A 140 -18.01 15.23 6.07
CA SER A 140 -19.44 14.95 6.17
C SER A 140 -19.78 13.48 5.94
N ARG A 141 -19.17 12.83 4.94
CA ARG A 141 -19.37 11.41 4.65
C ARG A 141 -18.77 10.52 5.74
N LEU A 142 -17.62 10.89 6.29
CA LEU A 142 -16.94 10.15 7.36
C LEU A 142 -17.79 10.07 8.64
N ASN A 143 -18.48 11.17 8.97
CA ASN A 143 -19.33 11.27 10.16
C ASN A 143 -20.74 10.70 9.99
N SER A 144 -21.19 10.50 8.74
CA SER A 144 -22.48 9.87 8.45
C SER A 144 -22.40 8.34 8.56
N ASN A 145 -23.49 7.71 9.01
CA ASN A 145 -23.65 6.26 8.94
C ASN A 145 -24.15 5.80 7.56
N ASN A 146 -24.84 6.69 6.82
CA ASN A 146 -25.40 6.45 5.50
C ASN A 146 -25.05 7.65 4.59
N PRO A 147 -23.79 7.75 4.13
CA PRO A 147 -23.35 8.85 3.27
C PRO A 147 -24.01 8.78 1.90
N SER A 148 -23.97 9.90 1.16
CA SER A 148 -24.22 9.85 -0.28
C SER A 148 -23.10 9.08 -1.00
N PRO A 149 -23.38 8.50 -2.18
CA PRO A 149 -22.38 7.80 -2.98
C PRO A 149 -21.11 8.62 -3.22
N LEU A 150 -20.01 7.89 -3.41
CA LEU A 150 -18.72 8.42 -3.82
C LEU A 150 -18.43 7.88 -5.23
N ASP A 151 -17.68 8.65 -6.03
CA ASP A 151 -17.23 8.15 -7.32
C ASP A 151 -16.42 6.86 -7.13
N VAL A 152 -16.74 5.85 -7.92
CA VAL A 152 -16.05 4.55 -7.93
C VAL A 152 -15.11 4.55 -9.13
N PRO A 153 -13.78 4.46 -8.95
CA PRO A 153 -12.85 4.38 -10.06
C PRO A 153 -13.17 3.20 -10.97
N ASN A 154 -13.01 3.39 -12.28
CA ASN A 154 -13.11 2.30 -13.23
C ASN A 154 -11.75 1.62 -13.34
N LEU A 155 -11.56 0.46 -12.71
CA LEU A 155 -10.30 -0.26 -12.65
C LEU A 155 -10.47 -1.70 -13.19
N PRO A 156 -9.39 -2.35 -13.68
CA PRO A 156 -7.99 -1.93 -13.58
C PRO A 156 -7.60 -0.80 -14.56
N GLN A 157 -6.62 0.02 -14.17
CA GLN A 157 -6.07 1.10 -15.00
C GLN A 157 -4.55 1.05 -15.07
N LYS A 158 -4.02 1.12 -16.29
CA LYS A 158 -2.59 1.22 -16.56
C LYS A 158 -2.14 2.68 -16.50
N PHE A 159 -1.13 2.95 -15.68
CA PHE A 159 -0.43 4.22 -15.60
C PHE A 159 0.96 4.07 -16.20
N GLU A 160 1.39 5.05 -17.00
CA GLU A 160 2.77 5.17 -17.48
C GLU A 160 3.25 6.59 -17.21
N LEU A 161 4.20 6.71 -16.30
CA LEU A 161 4.86 7.95 -15.93
C LEU A 161 6.10 8.11 -16.79
N VAL A 162 6.23 9.27 -17.43
CA VAL A 162 7.35 9.58 -18.32
C VAL A 162 8.04 10.85 -17.82
N GLY A 163 9.28 10.70 -17.38
CA GLY A 163 10.15 11.79 -16.96
C GLY A 163 11.10 12.15 -18.10
N ARG A 164 11.19 13.44 -18.43
CA ARG A 164 12.05 13.95 -19.52
C ARG A 164 13.07 14.93 -18.99
N ASP A 165 14.32 14.80 -19.40
CA ASP A 165 15.35 15.82 -19.15
C ASP A 165 15.37 16.89 -20.26
N SER A 166 16.22 17.91 -20.11
CA SER A 166 16.38 19.00 -21.08
C SER A 166 17.02 18.56 -22.41
N SER A 167 17.68 17.40 -22.42
CA SER A 167 18.30 16.81 -23.61
C SER A 167 17.33 15.89 -24.38
N GLY A 168 16.11 15.72 -23.87
CA GLY A 168 15.08 14.87 -24.46
C GLY A 168 15.19 13.39 -24.06
N ASN A 169 16.09 13.02 -23.14
CA ASN A 169 16.16 11.65 -22.64
C ASN A 169 14.94 11.35 -21.76
N GLU A 170 14.44 10.12 -21.86
CA GLU A 170 13.24 9.68 -21.15
C GLU A 170 13.55 8.58 -20.15
N VAL A 171 12.92 8.66 -18.98
CA VAL A 171 12.78 7.54 -18.05
C VAL A 171 11.31 7.22 -17.87
N ARG A 172 10.99 5.93 -17.76
CA ARG A 172 9.60 5.45 -17.67
C ARG A 172 9.40 4.57 -16.46
N TYR A 173 8.24 4.74 -15.83
CA TYR A 173 7.75 3.82 -14.81
C TYR A 173 6.26 3.62 -15.02
N GLY A 174 5.82 2.37 -15.06
CA GLY A 174 4.41 2.07 -15.17
C GLY A 174 3.95 0.98 -14.23
N PHE A 175 2.68 1.04 -13.89
CA PHE A 175 2.01 0.15 -12.96
C PHE A 175 0.53 0.03 -13.34
N VAL A 176 -0.16 -0.98 -12.80
CA VAL A 176 -1.60 -1.19 -13.01
C VAL A 176 -2.31 -1.22 -11.67
N LEU A 177 -3.12 -0.20 -11.39
CA LEU A 177 -4.02 -0.24 -10.25
C LEU A 177 -5.17 -1.20 -10.55
N LYS A 178 -5.48 -2.07 -9.60
CA LYS A 178 -6.49 -3.13 -9.66
C LYS A 178 -7.52 -3.04 -8.53
N GLN A 179 -7.26 -2.21 -7.52
CA GLN A 179 -8.14 -1.95 -6.38
C GLN A 179 -7.93 -0.53 -5.84
N TRP A 180 -9.02 0.14 -5.48
CA TRP A 180 -8.99 1.45 -4.80
C TRP A 180 -9.61 1.40 -3.41
N PHE A 181 -8.89 1.92 -2.42
CA PHE A 181 -9.26 1.91 -1.03
C PHE A 181 -9.68 3.30 -0.53
N VAL A 182 -10.75 3.33 0.25
CA VAL A 182 -11.25 4.51 0.95
C VAL A 182 -11.24 4.22 2.45
N THR A 183 -10.56 5.07 3.21
CA THR A 183 -10.46 4.95 4.66
C THR A 183 -11.60 5.67 5.37
N ARG A 184 -12.14 5.04 6.42
CA ARG A 184 -12.98 5.70 7.42
C ARG A 184 -12.14 6.01 8.64
N ASN A 185 -11.84 7.29 8.85
CA ASN A 185 -11.07 7.76 10.00
C ASN A 185 -11.88 7.81 11.31
N ARG A 186 -12.83 6.89 11.48
CA ARG A 186 -13.68 6.74 12.66
C ARG A 186 -13.79 5.27 13.05
N GLY A 187 -13.54 4.97 14.33
CA GLY A 187 -13.71 3.65 14.92
C GLY A 187 -15.19 3.36 15.10
N ASP A 188 -15.64 2.22 14.58
CA ASP A 188 -17.04 1.80 14.67
C ASP A 188 -17.17 0.28 14.67
N MET A 189 -18.39 -0.21 14.91
CA MET A 189 -18.75 -1.61 14.81
C MET A 189 -18.72 -2.08 13.34
N ARG A 190 -18.40 -3.36 13.13
CA ARG A 190 -18.28 -3.96 11.79
C ARG A 190 -19.51 -3.70 10.90
N PHE A 191 -20.72 -3.88 11.42
CA PHE A 191 -21.95 -3.67 10.63
C PHE A 191 -22.12 -2.21 10.17
N ASN A 192 -21.66 -1.23 10.94
CA ASN A 192 -21.70 0.18 10.56
C ASN A 192 -20.74 0.46 9.40
N HIS A 193 -19.58 -0.19 9.34
CA HIS A 193 -18.69 -0.10 8.20
C HIS A 193 -19.26 -0.78 6.96
N ILE A 194 -19.95 -1.93 7.13
CA ILE A 194 -20.66 -2.60 6.03
C ILE A 194 -21.71 -1.66 5.41
N SER A 195 -22.56 -1.05 6.23
CA SER A 195 -23.55 -0.08 5.75
C SER A 195 -22.90 1.12 5.09
N TRP A 196 -21.87 1.68 5.72
CA TRP A 196 -21.15 2.86 5.22
C TRP A 196 -20.51 2.61 3.85
N CYS A 197 -19.76 1.51 3.68
CA CYS A 197 -19.15 1.17 2.40
C CYS A 197 -20.20 0.97 1.32
N ARG A 198 -21.28 0.23 1.62
CA ARG A 198 -22.36 0.00 0.69
C ARG A 198 -23.00 1.31 0.22
N SER A 199 -23.23 2.27 1.13
CA SER A 199 -23.75 3.60 0.79
C SER A 199 -22.82 4.41 -0.11
N LEU A 200 -21.51 4.22 -0.02
CA LEU A 200 -20.54 4.86 -0.91
C LEU A 200 -20.49 4.23 -2.31
N GLY A 201 -21.04 3.02 -2.51
CA GLY A 201 -20.86 2.22 -3.72
C GLY A 201 -19.68 1.25 -3.68
N TYR A 202 -19.12 1.00 -2.49
CA TYR A 202 -17.96 0.14 -2.25
C TYR A 202 -18.36 -1.06 -1.39
N ARG A 203 -17.43 -2.02 -1.20
CA ARG A 203 -17.58 -3.10 -0.20
C ARG A 203 -16.53 -2.95 0.90
N VAL A 204 -16.77 -3.57 2.06
CA VAL A 204 -15.72 -3.77 3.06
C VAL A 204 -14.71 -4.78 2.50
N PRO A 205 -13.40 -4.60 2.70
CA PRO A 205 -12.41 -5.57 2.23
C PRO A 205 -12.56 -6.92 2.93
N GLN A 206 -12.10 -7.96 2.26
CA GLN A 206 -11.82 -9.26 2.84
C GLN A 206 -10.40 -9.27 3.40
N VAL A 207 -10.06 -10.27 4.22
CA VAL A 207 -8.70 -10.49 4.73
C VAL A 207 -7.70 -10.53 3.57
N SER A 208 -8.04 -11.20 2.47
CA SER A 208 -7.21 -11.32 1.27
C SER A 208 -7.03 -10.02 0.48
N ASP A 209 -7.88 -9.01 0.68
CA ASP A 209 -7.64 -7.69 0.07
C ASP A 209 -6.59 -6.88 0.85
N LEU A 210 -6.31 -7.26 2.10
CA LEU A 210 -5.47 -6.47 3.01
C LEU A 210 -4.11 -7.10 3.26
N THR A 211 -4.03 -8.43 3.37
CA THR A 211 -2.81 -9.12 3.82
C THR A 211 -2.68 -10.50 3.17
N ASN A 212 -1.44 -10.98 3.04
CA ASN A 212 -1.12 -12.35 2.67
C ASN A 212 -0.80 -13.25 3.88
N ALA A 213 -1.23 -12.86 5.08
CA ALA A 213 -1.03 -13.64 6.29
C ALA A 213 -1.50 -15.09 6.14
N LYS A 214 -0.68 -16.00 6.66
CA LYS A 214 -0.96 -17.43 6.65
C LYS A 214 -1.78 -17.82 7.89
N CYS A 215 -2.97 -18.35 7.65
CA CYS A 215 -3.79 -18.95 8.70
C CYS A 215 -3.17 -20.28 9.19
N GLY A 216 -3.55 -20.74 10.38
CA GLY A 216 -3.20 -22.07 10.91
C GLY A 216 -1.73 -22.26 11.29
N VAL A 217 -0.97 -21.17 11.45
CA VAL A 217 0.40 -21.21 11.98
C VAL A 217 0.40 -21.03 13.50
N GLU A 218 -0.54 -20.25 14.02
CA GLU A 218 -0.84 -20.07 15.44
C GLU A 218 -2.36 -20.18 15.59
N ASP A 219 -2.85 -21.39 15.89
CA ASP A 219 -4.27 -21.80 15.77
C ASP A 219 -5.28 -20.95 16.57
N VAL A 220 -4.80 -20.02 17.39
CA VAL A 220 -5.64 -19.18 18.26
C VAL A 220 -6.20 -17.93 17.59
N ASN A 221 -5.45 -17.24 16.72
CA ASN A 221 -5.84 -15.90 16.24
C ASN A 221 -6.31 -15.89 14.78
N PHE A 222 -5.75 -16.75 13.93
CA PHE A 222 -6.18 -16.87 12.55
C PHE A 222 -6.26 -18.34 12.13
N PRO A 223 -7.24 -19.09 12.66
CA PRO A 223 -7.45 -20.48 12.26
C PRO A 223 -7.97 -20.51 10.81
N CYS A 224 -7.55 -21.50 10.03
CA CYS A 224 -8.00 -21.69 8.64
C CYS A 224 -9.45 -22.18 8.58
N ILE A 225 -10.41 -21.33 8.96
CA ILE A 225 -11.83 -21.66 9.08
C ILE A 225 -12.67 -20.99 7.99
N SER A 226 -13.77 -21.64 7.61
CA SER A 226 -14.76 -21.10 6.68
C SER A 226 -14.21 -20.64 5.33
N GLY A 227 -13.06 -21.18 4.89
CA GLY A 227 -12.39 -20.76 3.66
C GLY A 227 -11.79 -19.35 3.71
N ILE A 228 -11.64 -18.77 4.90
CA ILE A 228 -11.07 -17.44 5.10
C ILE A 228 -9.55 -17.56 5.17
N HIS A 229 -8.88 -16.96 4.20
CA HIS A 229 -7.43 -16.99 4.06
C HIS A 229 -6.90 -15.59 3.72
N GLY A 230 -5.62 -15.36 3.97
CA GLY A 230 -4.91 -14.23 3.38
C GLY A 230 -4.76 -14.39 1.87
N ALA A 231 -4.29 -13.33 1.22
CA ALA A 231 -3.93 -13.35 -0.18
C ALA A 231 -2.80 -14.34 -0.48
N THR A 232 -2.58 -14.59 -1.77
CA THR A 232 -1.46 -15.40 -2.25
C THR A 232 -0.39 -14.52 -2.92
N PRO A 233 0.90 -14.93 -2.85
CA PRO A 233 1.42 -16.07 -2.09
C PRO A 233 1.38 -15.78 -0.58
N SER A 234 1.06 -16.82 0.21
CA SER A 234 0.97 -16.70 1.66
C SER A 234 2.33 -16.41 2.29
N SER A 235 2.32 -15.61 3.35
CA SER A 235 3.50 -15.37 4.15
C SER A 235 3.89 -16.60 4.99
N SER A 236 5.00 -16.50 5.72
CA SER A 236 5.46 -17.56 6.63
C SER A 236 4.66 -17.68 7.93
N GLY A 237 3.74 -16.77 8.25
CA GLY A 237 2.96 -16.79 9.49
C GLY A 237 1.81 -15.79 9.52
N ASN A 238 1.24 -15.54 10.70
CA ASN A 238 0.12 -14.60 10.84
C ASN A 238 0.58 -13.12 10.86
N TYR A 239 1.14 -12.69 9.74
CA TYR A 239 1.64 -11.35 9.45
C TYR A 239 1.82 -11.23 7.94
N TYR A 240 1.95 -10.03 7.39
CA TYR A 240 2.23 -9.93 5.96
C TYR A 240 3.73 -10.14 5.66
N GLN A 241 4.03 -10.52 4.41
CA GLN A 241 5.34 -10.30 3.79
C GLN A 241 5.20 -9.31 2.65
N ARG A 242 6.20 -8.45 2.44
CA ARG A 242 6.17 -7.47 1.35
C ARG A 242 6.04 -8.17 0.01
N HIS A 243 4.94 -7.89 -0.68
CA HIS A 243 4.60 -8.56 -1.93
C HIS A 243 3.72 -7.65 -2.78
N ILE A 244 3.90 -7.73 -4.09
CA ILE A 244 3.09 -7.03 -5.08
C ILE A 244 1.86 -7.90 -5.38
N GLY A 245 0.66 -7.32 -5.32
CA GLY A 245 -0.58 -8.01 -5.63
C GLY A 245 -1.08 -9.00 -4.58
N ALA A 246 -0.58 -8.93 -3.33
CA ALA A 246 -0.98 -9.83 -2.25
C ALA A 246 -1.66 -9.10 -1.07
N GLY A 247 -2.29 -7.95 -1.36
CA GLY A 247 -3.07 -7.18 -0.40
C GLY A 247 -2.53 -5.76 -0.19
N PHE A 248 -3.41 -4.91 0.33
CA PHE A 248 -3.11 -3.48 0.50
C PHE A 248 -1.91 -3.23 1.43
N PHE A 249 -1.82 -3.95 2.56
CA PHE A 249 -0.72 -3.76 3.50
C PHE A 249 0.59 -4.42 3.04
N THR A 250 0.54 -5.47 2.21
CA THR A 250 1.77 -6.06 1.65
C THR A 250 2.50 -5.06 0.76
N GLU A 251 1.73 -4.21 0.08
CA GLU A 251 2.24 -3.16 -0.80
C GLU A 251 2.60 -1.88 -0.04
N TRP A 252 1.70 -1.34 0.79
CA TRP A 252 1.88 -0.01 1.36
C TRP A 252 2.46 0.00 2.78
N GLY A 253 2.34 -1.11 3.50
CA GLY A 253 2.88 -1.27 4.84
C GLY A 253 2.18 -0.43 5.91
N TYR A 254 2.97 0.21 6.79
CA TYR A 254 2.41 0.98 7.90
C TYR A 254 1.69 2.24 7.44
N MET A 255 0.35 2.18 7.39
CA MET A 255 -0.48 3.22 6.78
C MET A 255 -0.41 4.58 7.49
N ARG A 256 -0.19 4.59 8.80
CA ARG A 256 -0.07 5.83 9.59
C ARG A 256 1.18 6.65 9.30
N GLY A 257 2.13 6.10 8.55
CA GLY A 257 3.22 6.93 8.01
C GLY A 257 2.79 7.94 6.99
N TYR A 258 1.71 7.69 6.27
CA TYR A 258 1.23 8.62 5.27
C TYR A 258 0.45 9.77 5.92
N ALA A 259 1.17 10.80 6.37
CA ALA A 259 0.65 11.94 7.14
C ALA A 259 -0.62 12.58 6.54
N ASP A 260 -0.70 12.71 5.21
CA ASP A 260 -1.81 13.39 4.52
C ASP A 260 -2.91 12.45 4.00
N ALA A 261 -2.71 11.14 4.10
CA ALA A 261 -3.62 10.15 3.52
C ALA A 261 -4.77 9.75 4.46
N GLY A 262 -4.79 10.28 5.69
CA GLY A 262 -5.95 10.17 6.60
C GLY A 262 -6.12 8.81 7.28
N PHE A 263 -5.07 7.98 7.31
CA PHE A 263 -5.08 6.71 8.04
C PHE A 263 -4.77 6.95 9.51
N VAL A 264 -5.79 6.86 10.37
CA VAL A 264 -5.66 7.15 11.81
C VAL A 264 -5.79 5.93 12.71
N TYR A 265 -6.03 4.73 12.18
CA TYR A 265 -6.11 3.48 12.95
C TYR A 265 -4.98 2.53 12.52
N SER A 266 -4.64 1.56 13.37
CA SER A 266 -3.74 0.47 12.99
C SER A 266 -4.46 -0.86 12.76
N SER A 267 -5.76 -0.98 13.10
CA SER A 267 -6.55 -2.20 12.91
C SER A 267 -7.87 -1.91 12.18
N TYR A 268 -8.22 -2.76 11.22
CA TYR A 268 -9.33 -2.51 10.30
C TYR A 268 -10.25 -3.72 10.19
N TRP A 269 -11.56 -3.48 10.26
CA TRP A 269 -12.55 -4.53 10.07
C TRP A 269 -12.52 -5.09 8.65
N THR A 270 -12.77 -6.39 8.54
CA THR A 270 -13.05 -7.08 7.28
C THR A 270 -14.51 -7.48 7.18
N SER A 271 -14.93 -7.86 5.98
CA SER A 271 -16.25 -8.45 5.73
C SER A 271 -16.33 -9.90 6.24
N ASP A 272 -15.21 -10.62 6.24
CA ASP A 272 -15.11 -12.01 6.66
C ASP A 272 -15.51 -12.21 8.12
N ALA A 273 -16.25 -13.28 8.37
CA ALA A 273 -16.65 -13.70 9.70
C ALA A 273 -16.89 -15.20 9.75
N ALA A 274 -16.58 -15.79 10.90
CA ALA A 274 -17.02 -17.12 11.28
C ALA A 274 -17.96 -16.99 12.49
N ALA A 275 -17.59 -17.51 13.66
CA ALA A 275 -18.28 -17.19 14.91
C ALA A 275 -18.13 -15.70 15.28
N TYR A 276 -16.99 -15.10 14.93
CA TYR A 276 -16.64 -13.71 15.18
C TYR A 276 -16.19 -13.01 13.89
N GLY A 277 -16.16 -11.68 13.91
CA GLY A 277 -15.64 -10.89 12.79
C GLY A 277 -14.11 -10.85 12.79
N PHE A 278 -13.51 -10.90 11.59
CA PHE A 278 -12.07 -10.75 11.44
C PHE A 278 -11.67 -9.28 11.25
N PHE A 279 -10.50 -8.93 11.77
CA PHE A 279 -9.85 -7.66 11.52
C PHE A 279 -8.37 -7.87 11.20
N VAL A 280 -7.78 -6.90 10.52
CA VAL A 280 -6.37 -6.95 10.09
C VAL A 280 -5.65 -5.71 10.61
N LEU A 281 -4.50 -5.92 11.25
CA LEU A 281 -3.59 -4.84 11.61
C LEU A 281 -2.83 -4.36 10.37
N SER A 282 -2.36 -3.12 10.38
CA SER A 282 -1.48 -2.57 9.33
C SER A 282 -0.12 -3.27 9.23
N THR A 283 0.21 -4.18 10.16
CA THR A 283 1.34 -5.14 10.11
C THR A 283 0.97 -6.45 9.40
N GLY A 284 -0.28 -6.58 8.96
CA GLY A 284 -0.82 -7.76 8.29
C GLY A 284 -1.28 -8.86 9.21
N LEU A 285 -1.13 -8.71 10.54
CA LEU A 285 -1.65 -9.67 11.51
C LEU A 285 -3.17 -9.73 11.43
N VAL A 286 -3.70 -10.94 11.35
CA VAL A 286 -5.13 -11.23 11.34
C VAL A 286 -5.55 -11.75 12.70
N ASP A 287 -6.67 -11.26 13.19
CA ASP A 287 -7.23 -11.69 14.46
C ASP A 287 -8.77 -11.60 14.39
N TYR A 288 -9.46 -12.27 15.31
CA TYR A 288 -10.92 -12.26 15.39
C TYR A 288 -11.41 -12.00 16.81
N PHE A 289 -12.41 -11.14 16.95
CA PHE A 289 -13.02 -10.83 18.26
C PHE A 289 -14.48 -10.42 18.08
N SER A 290 -15.28 -10.60 19.13
CA SER A 290 -16.58 -9.93 19.27
C SER A 290 -16.41 -8.52 19.85
N ASP A 291 -17.21 -7.59 19.34
CA ASP A 291 -17.58 -6.34 20.04
C ASP A 291 -16.47 -5.31 20.33
N GLU A 292 -15.72 -4.92 19.31
CA GLU A 292 -14.83 -3.75 19.38
C GLU A 292 -15.08 -2.68 18.31
N ARG A 293 -14.71 -1.44 18.62
CA ARG A 293 -14.65 -0.36 17.63
C ARG A 293 -13.28 -0.37 16.96
N ARG A 294 -13.25 -0.54 15.64
CA ARG A 294 -12.02 -0.50 14.82
C ARG A 294 -12.21 0.40 13.60
N GLY A 295 -11.11 0.75 12.94
CA GLY A 295 -11.14 1.48 11.69
C GLY A 295 -11.88 0.70 10.59
N GLY A 296 -12.35 1.43 9.59
CA GLY A 296 -13.02 0.85 8.43
C GLY A 296 -12.27 1.14 7.14
N PHE A 297 -12.19 0.15 6.27
CA PHE A 297 -11.86 0.35 4.86
C PHE A 297 -13.05 0.01 4.00
N CYS A 298 -13.13 0.70 2.87
CA CYS A 298 -13.92 0.28 1.74
C CYS A 298 -12.99 0.06 0.55
N VAL A 299 -13.32 -0.91 -0.28
CA VAL A 299 -12.58 -1.26 -1.49
C VAL A 299 -13.54 -1.40 -2.66
N ALA A 300 -13.09 -0.94 -3.82
CA ALA A 300 -13.68 -1.23 -5.11
C ALA A 300 -12.60 -1.88 -6.00
N PRO A 301 -13.00 -2.73 -6.98
CA PRO A 301 -12.11 -3.08 -8.08
C PRO A 301 -11.50 -1.81 -8.65
#